data_AF-A0A968CWY3-F1
#
_entry.id   AF-A0A968CWY3-F1
#
_cell.length_a   1.000
_cell.length_b   1.000
_cell.length_c   1.000
_cell.angle_alpha   90.00
_cell.angle_beta   90.00
_cell.angle_gamma   90.00
#
_symmetry.space_group_name_H-M   'P 1'
#
loop_
_entity.id
_entity.type
_entity.pdbx_description
1 polymer ?
#
loop_
_entity_poly.entity_id
_entity_poly.type
_entity_poly.pdbx_seq_one_letter_code
_entity_poly.pdbx_strand_id
1 'polypeptide(L)' 'MGEFISLIPAQQRLDESWYKGTADAVFQNFYTLQQERPDLVLILSGDHVYKMDY' A
#
# COMPACT_ATOMS: atom_id res chain seq x y z
N MET A 1 -15.04 14.45 -3.58
CA MET A 1 -15.57 13.49 -2.59
C MET A 1 -14.66 12.27 -2.63
N GLY A 2 -14.11 11.87 -1.48
CA GLY A 2 -13.44 10.58 -1.34
C GLY A 2 -11.94 10.64 -1.06
N GLU A 3 -11.50 11.42 -0.07
CA GLU A 3 -10.21 11.13 0.58
C GLU A 3 -10.49 10.21 1.75
N PHE A 4 -9.83 9.05 1.78
CA PHE A 4 -9.91 8.12 2.90
C PHE A 4 -8.52 7.57 3.21
N ILE A 5 -8.25 7.37 4.49
CA ILE A 5 -7.04 6.70 4.95
C ILE A 5 -7.43 5.27 5.29
N SER A 6 -6.86 4.30 4.57
CA SER A 6 -7.02 2.88 4.87
C SER A 6 -5.73 2.33 5.47
N LEU A 7 -5.82 1.89 6.73
CA LEU A 7 -4.72 1.21 7.40
C LEU A 7 -4.79 -0.28 7.04
N ILE A 8 -3.81 -0.76 6.28
CA ILE A 8 -3.67 -2.17 5.95
C ILE A 8 -2.62 -2.76 6.88
N PRO A 9 -3.01 -3.57 7.89
CA PRO A 9 -2.03 -4.21 8.76
C PRO A 9 -1.20 -5.22 7.96
N ALA A 10 0.02 -5.49 8.44
CA ALA A 10 0.82 -6.57 7.86
C ALA A 10 0.06 -7.89 7.98
N GLN A 11 -0.22 -8.53 6.84
CA GLN A 11 -1.01 -9.75 6.76
C GLN A 11 -0.20 -10.82 6.03
N GLN A 12 -0.09 -12.00 6.62
CA GLN A 12 0.46 -13.23 6.03
C GLN A 12 -0.57 -13.86 5.08
N ARG A 13 -0.95 -13.10 4.04
CA ARG A 13 -2.13 -13.43 3.22
C ARG A 13 -1.82 -14.43 2.11
N LEU A 14 -0.63 -14.34 1.51
CA LEU A 14 -0.22 -15.23 0.42
C LEU A 14 0.59 -16.45 0.90
N ASP A 15 1.25 -16.35 2.04
CA ASP A 15 2.11 -17.37 2.63
C ASP A 15 2.21 -17.10 4.15
N GLU A 16 2.59 -18.11 4.95
CA GLU A 16 2.87 -17.95 6.39
C GLU A 16 4.15 -17.14 6.67
N SER A 17 4.83 -16.69 5.61
CA SER A 17 5.99 -15.80 5.70
C SER A 17 5.58 -14.33 5.81
N TRP A 18 6.26 -13.58 6.67
CA TRP A 18 6.24 -12.11 6.65
C TRP A 18 6.65 -11.55 5.27
N TYR A 19 6.40 -10.25 5.06
CA TYR A 19 6.81 -9.58 3.83
C TYR A 19 8.30 -9.76 3.55
N LYS A 20 8.62 -10.27 2.36
CA LYS A 20 9.99 -10.49 1.90
C LYS A 20 10.70 -9.17 1.54
N GLY A 21 9.96 -8.06 1.50
CA GLY A 21 10.44 -6.71 1.23
C GLY A 21 9.28 -5.75 0.95
N THR A 22 9.59 -4.49 0.64
CA THR A 22 8.58 -3.44 0.37
C THR A 22 7.73 -3.74 -0.86
N ALA A 23 8.34 -4.25 -1.94
CA ALA A 23 7.60 -4.67 -3.14
C ALA A 23 6.68 -5.87 -2.87
N ASP A 24 7.13 -6.82 -2.05
CA ASP A 24 6.32 -7.96 -1.64
C ASP A 24 5.13 -7.50 -0.80
N ALA A 25 5.32 -6.54 0.12
CA ALA A 25 4.24 -5.93 0.89
C ALA A 25 3.15 -5.29 0.00
N VAL A 26 3.54 -4.62 -1.09
CA VAL A 26 2.59 -4.09 -2.08
C VAL A 26 1.89 -5.23 -2.82
N PHE A 27 2.63 -6.27 -3.23
CA PHE A 27 2.08 -7.41 -3.95
C PHE A 27 1.05 -8.19 -3.12
N GLN A 28 1.35 -8.48 -1.85
CA GLN A 28 0.43 -9.18 -0.95
C GLN A 28 -0.89 -8.42 -0.71
N ASN A 29 -0.88 -7.10 -0.89
CA ASN A 29 -2.05 -6.22 -0.71
C ASN A 29 -2.61 -5.67 -2.02
N PHE A 30 -2.15 -6.17 -3.18
CA PHE A 30 -2.51 -5.64 -4.50
C PHE A 30 -4.03 -5.71 -4.78
N TYR A 31 -4.73 -6.65 -4.16
CA TYR A 31 -6.19 -6.75 -4.21
C TYR A 31 -6.92 -5.43 -3.90
N THR A 32 -6.43 -4.65 -2.92
CA THR A 32 -7.06 -3.37 -2.58
C THR A 32 -7.00 -2.39 -3.75
N LEU A 33 -5.87 -2.37 -4.47
CA LEU A 33 -5.72 -1.56 -5.69
C LEU A 33 -6.61 -2.09 -6.83
N GLN A 34 -6.80 -3.41 -6.94
CA GLN A 34 -7.70 -3.99 -7.94
C GLN A 34 -9.18 -3.65 -7.70
N GLN A 35 -9.59 -3.46 -6.45
CA GLN A 35 -10.97 -3.06 -6.12
C GLN A 35 -11.25 -1.61 -6.48
N GLU A 36 -10.32 -0.72 -6.15
CA GLU A 36 -10.46 0.72 -6.40
C GLU A 36 -10.22 1.09 -7.87
N ARG A 37 -9.44 0.28 -8.61
CA ARG A 37 -9.07 0.48 -10.03
C ARG A 37 -8.60 1.91 -10.34
N PRO A 38 -7.61 2.45 -9.63
CA PRO A 38 -7.11 3.80 -9.90
C PRO A 38 -6.31 3.84 -11.21
N ASP A 39 -6.35 4.98 -11.91
CA ASP A 39 -5.54 5.21 -13.12
C ASP A 39 -4.05 5.38 -12.79
N LEU A 40 -3.74 5.94 -11.61
CA LEU A 40 -2.39 6.19 -11.12
C LEU A 40 -2.26 5.81 -9.64
N VAL A 41 -1.10 5.26 -9.28
CA VAL A 41 -0.77 4.89 -7.89
C VAL A 41 0.55 5.55 -7.52
N LEU A 42 0.55 6.30 -6.41
CA LEU A 42 1.75 6.91 -5.81
C LEU A 42 2.14 6.14 -4.54
N ILE A 43 3.37 5.62 -4.50
CA ILE A 43 3.91 4.90 -3.35
C ILE A 43 4.97 5.78 -2.68
N LEU A 44 4.79 6.08 -1.39
CA LEU A 44 5.67 6.95 -0.62
C LEU A 44 6.18 6.22 0.64
N SER A 45 7.35 6.61 1.11
CA SER A 45 7.87 6.14 2.40
C SER A 45 7.21 6.91 3.54
N GLY A 46 6.67 6.18 4.53
CA GLY A 46 5.96 6.76 5.68
C GLY A 46 6.84 7.17 6.86
N ASP A 47 8.15 6.96 6.77
CA ASP A 47 9.14 7.24 7.81
C ASP A 47 9.83 8.61 7.66
N HIS A 48 9.43 9.41 6.66
CA HIS A 48 9.96 10.74 6.41
C HIS A 48 8.94 11.84 6.71
N VAL A 49 9.39 12.92 7.33
CA VAL A 49 8.60 14.16 7.49
C VAL A 49 8.97 15.12 6.36
N TYR A 50 8.05 15.37 5.43
CA TYR A 50 8.23 16.29 4.31
C TYR A 50 6.94 17.07 4.03
N LYS A 51 7.07 18.14 3.26
CA LYS A 51 5.95 18.84 2.62
C LYS A 51 6.20 18.83 1.11
N MET A 52 5.30 18.20 0.38
CA MET A 52 5.35 18.11 -1.08
C MET A 52 3.96 18.45 -1.64
N ASP A 53 3.95 19.02 -2.83
CA ASP A 53 2.74 19.29 -3.60
C ASP A 53 2.75 18.30 -4.77
N TYR A 54 1.85 17.30 -4.73
CA TYR A 54 1.81 16.15 -5.63
C TYR A 54 0.49 16.10 -6.38
#